data_AF-A0A3M1D477-F1
#
_entry.id   AF-A0A3M1D477-F1
#
_cell.length_a   1.000
_cell.length_b   1.000
_cell.length_c   1.000
_cell.angle_alpha   90.00
_cell.angle_beta   90.00
_cell.angle_gamma   90.00
#
_symmetry.space_group_name_H-M   'P 1'
#
loop_
_entity.id
_entity.type
_entity.pdbx_description
1 polymer ?
#
loop_
_entity_poly.entity_id
_entity_poly.type
_entity_poly.pdbx_seq_one_letter_code
_entity_poly.pdbx_strand_id
1 'polypeptide(L)'
;MGVARTFVDCLRLRYHDRFSPEKLQRFQIRLLRRLVAFAKKNSPFYAKLYSSVDPHSDGFSPQSLPPVTKEMLMENFDDVVTDGRINLKEVMEWVRRKDNIGDFYLSRYIVTHTSGTTGTPAYFVYDKREWDMIQALGVTRGMRYKPGFFELLRHAGRVLVRPPRIALVSVLGGHFVTYLLFRITPALARRLSRFLFVQVTDPVDSIVARLNDFQPNILHIYPTMLEVLAHEKLEGRLQISPWAISTSSEPLTPNAARIIKKAFPDSRLFETYGTTEGVTLACGCSGGEATHINSDYYVLEPVMEDGSPAEAGRAADRVYMTCLFARTMPLIRYELSDVTIPLDGECPCGLSFPRLKVRGRTDDVFWVDGPRGEHVALPPIPLEAMLLEVEGLRQYQVVQEGRNELRVAFIPQQGFDADGVRRRIEKAFESFLGLKELSGVVRVRVEQVKEIERDPESGKIRQIYSKVGRPFLPGRPLGDRRTGEDRRTRQNAVEPDRRKGERRKT
;
A
#
# COMPACT_ATOMS: atom_id res chain seq x y z
N MET A 1 -28.36 10.52 -7.59
CA MET A 1 -28.21 10.57 -6.11
C MET A 1 -26.76 10.48 -5.58
N GLY A 2 -25.69 10.52 -6.40
CA GLY A 2 -24.30 10.32 -5.90
C GLY A 2 -23.69 11.52 -5.16
N VAL A 3 -23.73 12.72 -5.74
CA VAL A 3 -23.00 13.89 -5.22
C VAL A 3 -23.50 14.38 -3.86
N ALA A 4 -24.82 14.40 -3.64
CA ALA A 4 -25.42 14.85 -2.39
C ALA A 4 -25.00 13.95 -1.21
N ARG A 5 -24.87 12.64 -1.44
CA ARG A 5 -24.42 11.71 -0.40
C ARG A 5 -22.93 11.88 -0.10
N THR A 6 -22.06 11.91 -1.11
CA THR A 6 -20.63 12.18 -0.90
C THR A 6 -20.43 13.49 -0.12
N PHE A 7 -21.20 14.53 -0.42
CA PHE A 7 -21.17 15.79 0.32
C PHE A 7 -21.58 15.62 1.79
N VAL A 8 -22.67 14.90 2.08
CA VAL A 8 -23.09 14.58 3.46
C VAL A 8 -22.03 13.76 4.19
N ASP A 9 -21.41 12.78 3.52
CA ASP A 9 -20.33 11.99 4.10
C ASP A 9 -19.10 12.87 4.38
N CYS A 10 -18.75 13.82 3.51
CA CYS A 10 -17.69 14.81 3.78
C CYS A 10 -18.00 15.65 5.04
N LEU A 11 -19.24 16.11 5.21
CA LEU A 11 -19.65 16.85 6.42
C LEU A 11 -19.57 15.97 7.68
N ARG A 12 -20.02 14.72 7.58
CA ARG A 12 -19.93 13.74 8.67
C ARG A 12 -18.47 13.47 9.06
N LEU A 13 -17.60 13.26 8.07
CA LEU A 13 -16.17 13.06 8.30
C LEU A 13 -15.58 14.25 9.04
N ARG A 14 -15.85 15.49 8.62
CA ARG A 14 -15.40 16.71 9.32
C ARG A 14 -15.92 16.83 10.76
N TYR A 15 -17.11 16.31 11.04
CA TYR A 15 -17.62 16.24 12.41
C TYR A 15 -16.85 15.21 13.25
N HIS A 16 -16.43 14.09 12.65
CA HIS A 16 -15.62 13.07 13.33
C HIS A 16 -14.22 13.57 13.73
N ASP A 17 -13.67 14.58 13.05
CA ASP A 17 -12.37 15.20 13.42
C ASP A 17 -12.35 15.74 14.86
N ARG A 18 -13.54 15.98 15.44
CA ARG A 18 -13.72 16.50 16.80
C ARG A 18 -13.95 15.39 17.83
N PHE A 19 -13.82 14.13 17.47
CA PHE A 19 -14.02 13.04 18.41
C PHE A 19 -12.86 12.98 19.40
N SER A 20 -13.17 12.78 20.68
CA SER A 20 -12.16 12.34 21.65
C SER A 20 -11.76 10.88 21.34
N PRO A 21 -10.59 10.41 21.81
CA PRO A 21 -10.17 9.02 21.67
C PRO A 21 -11.24 8.02 22.15
N GLU A 22 -11.91 8.29 23.27
CA GLU A 22 -12.95 7.41 23.84
C GLU A 22 -14.23 7.41 23.00
N LYS A 23 -14.59 8.57 22.42
CA LYS A 23 -15.73 8.66 21.50
C LYS A 23 -15.44 7.92 20.20
N LEU A 24 -14.21 8.02 19.69
CA LEU A 24 -13.75 7.31 18.50
C LEU A 24 -13.76 5.79 18.73
N GLN A 25 -13.20 5.31 19.84
CA GLN A 25 -13.18 3.89 20.17
C GLN A 25 -14.60 3.30 20.28
N ARG A 26 -15.51 3.99 21.00
CA ARG A 26 -16.93 3.58 21.06
C ARG A 26 -17.60 3.57 19.69
N PHE A 27 -17.26 4.54 18.84
CA PHE A 27 -17.75 4.60 17.46
C PHE A 27 -17.29 3.40 16.64
N GLN A 28 -15.99 3.07 16.69
CA GLN A 28 -15.38 1.94 15.99
C GLN A 28 -15.98 0.61 16.45
N ILE A 29 -16.03 0.34 17.75
CA ILE A 29 -16.58 -0.91 18.30
C ILE A 29 -18.04 -1.11 17.85
N ARG A 30 -18.85 -0.04 17.88
CA ARG A 30 -20.23 -0.13 17.40
C ARG A 30 -20.31 -0.48 15.90
N LEU A 31 -19.45 0.09 15.06
CA LEU A 31 -19.42 -0.26 13.64
C LEU A 31 -18.88 -1.67 13.40
N LEU A 32 -17.86 -2.09 14.15
CA LEU A 32 -17.27 -3.42 14.09
C LEU A 32 -18.32 -4.50 14.42
N ARG A 33 -19.07 -4.32 15.52
CA ARG A 33 -20.17 -5.21 15.90
C ARG A 33 -21.18 -5.39 14.76
N ARG A 34 -21.58 -4.28 14.13
CA ARG A 34 -22.50 -4.29 12.99
C ARG A 34 -21.91 -4.98 11.76
N LEU A 35 -20.63 -4.75 11.48
CA LEU A 35 -19.91 -5.38 10.38
C LEU A 35 -19.82 -6.90 10.59
N VAL A 36 -19.41 -7.36 11.77
CA VAL A 36 -19.29 -8.79 12.09
C VAL A 36 -20.65 -9.48 12.05
N ALA A 37 -21.69 -8.89 12.66
CA ALA A 37 -23.04 -9.45 12.58
C ALA A 37 -23.56 -9.53 11.14
N PHE A 38 -23.28 -8.51 10.32
CA PHE A 38 -23.62 -8.51 8.90
C PHE A 38 -22.84 -9.58 8.13
N ALA A 39 -21.53 -9.69 8.32
CA ALA A 39 -20.68 -10.66 7.64
C ALA A 39 -21.10 -12.09 8.00
N LYS A 40 -21.34 -12.40 9.29
CA LYS A 40 -21.86 -13.70 9.73
C LYS A 40 -23.18 -14.09 9.07
N LYS A 41 -24.04 -13.11 8.80
CA LYS A 41 -25.36 -13.36 8.20
C LYS A 41 -25.30 -13.53 6.68
N ASN A 42 -24.41 -12.82 6.00
CA ASN A 42 -24.46 -12.67 4.54
C ASN A 42 -23.26 -13.26 3.78
N SER A 43 -22.20 -13.70 4.47
CA SER A 43 -21.05 -14.37 3.86
C SER A 43 -20.91 -15.79 4.46
N PRO A 44 -21.04 -16.86 3.65
CA PRO A 44 -20.79 -18.22 4.11
C PRO A 44 -19.42 -18.41 4.77
N PHE A 45 -18.38 -17.76 4.24
CA PHE A 45 -17.04 -17.79 4.80
C PHE A 45 -17.01 -17.25 6.24
N TYR A 46 -17.56 -16.05 6.47
CA TYR A 46 -17.56 -15.44 7.80
C TYR A 46 -18.58 -16.11 8.75
N ALA A 47 -19.68 -16.67 8.25
CA ALA A 47 -20.61 -17.47 9.03
C ALA A 47 -19.88 -18.66 9.70
N LYS A 48 -19.01 -19.33 8.93
CA LYS A 48 -18.18 -20.44 9.40
C LYS A 48 -17.05 -19.95 10.30
N LEU A 49 -16.24 -18.99 9.82
CA LEU A 49 -15.04 -18.49 10.52
C LEU A 49 -15.37 -17.89 11.89
N TYR A 50 -16.50 -17.18 12.00
CA TYR A 50 -16.93 -16.51 13.22
C TYR A 50 -18.08 -17.24 13.93
N SER A 51 -18.25 -18.54 13.69
CA SER A 51 -19.33 -19.34 14.28
C SER A 51 -19.37 -19.24 15.81
N SER A 52 -18.21 -19.26 16.48
CA SER A 52 -18.05 -19.12 17.94
C SER A 52 -17.99 -17.67 18.44
N VAL A 53 -17.95 -16.67 17.56
CA VAL A 53 -17.84 -15.26 17.94
C VAL A 53 -19.22 -14.67 18.19
N ASP A 54 -19.42 -14.12 19.39
CA ASP A 54 -20.57 -13.25 19.67
C ASP A 54 -20.16 -11.77 19.59
N PRO A 55 -20.60 -10.99 18.59
CA PRO A 55 -20.31 -9.57 18.50
C PRO A 55 -21.00 -8.74 19.61
N HIS A 56 -21.99 -9.31 20.32
CA HIS A 56 -22.71 -8.61 21.37
C HIS A 56 -22.13 -8.85 22.77
N SER A 57 -21.15 -9.74 22.90
CA SER A 57 -20.52 -10.02 24.19
C SER A 57 -19.80 -8.81 24.78
N ASP A 58 -19.73 -8.79 26.11
CA ASP A 58 -18.89 -7.87 26.85
C ASP A 58 -17.42 -8.19 26.59
N GLY A 59 -16.61 -7.15 26.36
CA GLY A 59 -15.21 -7.31 25.98
C GLY A 59 -14.95 -7.59 24.49
N PHE A 60 -15.99 -7.63 23.64
CA PHE A 60 -15.82 -7.79 22.19
C PHE A 60 -14.87 -6.73 21.61
N SER A 61 -13.79 -7.20 20.99
CA SER A 61 -12.71 -6.38 20.44
C SER A 61 -12.22 -6.93 19.09
N PRO A 62 -11.51 -6.13 18.27
CA PRO A 62 -10.86 -6.63 17.06
C PRO A 62 -9.98 -7.87 17.31
N GLN A 63 -9.28 -7.93 18.43
CA GLN A 63 -8.34 -9.02 18.77
C GLN A 63 -9.04 -10.36 19.02
N SER A 64 -10.33 -10.34 19.34
CA SER A 64 -11.14 -11.56 19.51
C SER A 64 -11.49 -12.26 18.18
N LEU A 65 -11.22 -11.63 17.04
CA LEU A 65 -11.56 -12.14 15.72
C LEU A 65 -10.34 -12.85 15.11
N PRO A 66 -10.47 -14.06 14.53
CA PRO A 66 -9.36 -14.65 13.79
C PRO A 66 -9.00 -13.79 12.56
N PRO A 67 -7.70 -13.61 12.26
CA PRO A 67 -7.25 -12.82 11.11
C PRO A 67 -7.56 -13.52 9.79
N VAL A 68 -7.58 -12.74 8.71
CA VAL A 68 -7.84 -13.24 7.35
C VAL A 68 -6.67 -12.86 6.44
N THR A 69 -6.04 -13.84 5.80
CA THR A 69 -4.96 -13.56 4.83
C THR A 69 -5.52 -13.35 3.43
N LYS A 70 -4.68 -12.81 2.54
CA LYS A 70 -4.98 -12.69 1.10
C LYS A 70 -5.35 -14.05 0.49
N GLU A 71 -4.59 -15.10 0.82
CA GLU A 71 -4.78 -16.45 0.30
C GLU A 71 -6.13 -17.01 0.73
N MET A 72 -6.43 -16.97 2.04
CA MET A 72 -7.72 -17.41 2.57
C MET A 72 -8.88 -16.72 1.85
N LEU A 73 -8.76 -15.41 1.65
CA LEU A 73 -9.81 -14.61 1.07
C LEU A 73 -9.97 -14.85 -0.45
N MET A 74 -8.88 -15.11 -1.18
CA MET A 74 -8.92 -15.47 -2.61
C MET A 74 -9.40 -16.91 -2.86
N GLU A 75 -8.97 -17.86 -2.05
CA GLU A 75 -9.40 -19.27 -2.14
C GLU A 75 -10.90 -19.44 -1.84
N ASN A 76 -11.46 -18.54 -1.03
CA ASN A 76 -12.87 -18.56 -0.62
C ASN A 76 -13.64 -17.36 -1.20
N PHE A 77 -13.20 -16.77 -2.32
CA PHE A 77 -13.74 -15.50 -2.84
C PHE A 77 -15.27 -15.50 -2.96
N ASP A 78 -15.83 -16.56 -3.57
CA ASP A 78 -17.27 -16.71 -3.82
C ASP A 78 -18.09 -16.82 -2.51
N ASP A 79 -17.47 -17.33 -1.44
CA ASP A 79 -18.06 -17.44 -0.09
C ASP A 79 -17.83 -16.18 0.77
N VAL A 80 -16.84 -15.35 0.42
CA VAL A 80 -16.52 -14.09 1.13
C VAL A 80 -17.48 -12.97 0.71
N VAL A 81 -17.80 -12.89 -0.58
CA VAL A 81 -18.72 -11.86 -1.10
C VAL A 81 -20.14 -12.07 -0.57
N THR A 82 -20.88 -10.97 -0.38
CA THR A 82 -22.22 -11.01 0.24
C THR A 82 -23.38 -10.93 -0.75
N ASP A 83 -23.07 -10.91 -2.05
CA ASP A 83 -24.05 -11.01 -3.13
C ASP A 83 -23.70 -12.22 -3.99
N GLY A 84 -24.56 -13.25 -3.97
CA GLY A 84 -24.32 -14.53 -4.65
C GLY A 84 -24.26 -14.44 -6.19
N ARG A 85 -24.49 -13.26 -6.78
CA ARG A 85 -24.27 -13.01 -8.21
C ARG A 85 -22.80 -12.71 -8.54
N ILE A 86 -21.98 -12.41 -7.54
CA ILE A 86 -20.55 -12.14 -7.70
C ILE A 86 -19.79 -13.46 -7.58
N ASN A 87 -18.96 -13.80 -8.57
CA ASN A 87 -18.03 -14.91 -8.48
C ASN A 87 -16.68 -14.55 -9.10
N LEU A 88 -15.62 -15.21 -8.66
CA LEU A 88 -14.25 -14.89 -9.03
C LEU A 88 -14.00 -15.01 -10.53
N LYS A 89 -14.57 -16.05 -11.16
CA LYS A 89 -14.38 -16.30 -12.60
C LYS A 89 -14.91 -15.14 -13.45
N GLU A 90 -16.14 -14.72 -13.22
CA GLU A 90 -16.76 -13.61 -13.95
C GLU A 90 -16.06 -12.28 -13.65
N VAL A 91 -15.64 -12.06 -12.40
CA VAL A 91 -14.85 -10.89 -12.01
C VAL A 91 -13.53 -10.83 -12.79
N MET A 92 -12.81 -11.95 -12.88
CA MET A 92 -11.56 -12.04 -13.64
C MET A 92 -11.77 -11.80 -15.14
N GLU A 93 -12.82 -12.39 -15.73
CA GLU A 93 -13.16 -12.16 -17.14
C GLU A 93 -13.57 -10.72 -17.42
N TRP A 94 -14.30 -10.09 -16.49
CA TRP A 94 -14.75 -8.72 -16.60
C TRP A 94 -13.59 -7.72 -16.53
N VAL A 95 -12.66 -7.88 -15.59
CA VAL A 95 -11.49 -7.00 -15.41
C VAL A 95 -10.50 -7.08 -16.59
N ARG A 96 -10.44 -8.22 -17.29
CA ARG A 96 -9.56 -8.38 -18.47
C ARG A 96 -9.99 -7.52 -19.67
N ARG A 97 -11.26 -7.14 -19.76
CA ARG A 97 -11.78 -6.33 -20.87
C ARG A 97 -11.50 -4.85 -20.59
N LYS A 98 -10.59 -4.24 -21.34
CA LYS A 98 -10.19 -2.83 -21.15
C LYS A 98 -11.35 -1.83 -21.30
N ASP A 99 -12.38 -2.17 -22.07
CA ASP A 99 -13.57 -1.33 -22.24
C ASP A 99 -14.38 -1.18 -20.94
N ASN A 100 -14.23 -2.12 -19.99
CA ASN A 100 -14.92 -2.08 -18.71
C ASN A 100 -14.27 -1.12 -17.70
N ILE A 101 -13.14 -0.50 -18.02
CA ILE A 101 -12.40 0.34 -17.07
C ILE A 101 -13.19 1.61 -16.75
N GLY A 102 -13.62 1.72 -15.49
CA GLY A 102 -14.46 2.82 -15.00
C GLY A 102 -15.97 2.54 -15.08
N ASP A 103 -16.37 1.39 -15.64
CA ASP A 103 -17.75 0.91 -15.63
C ASP A 103 -18.04 0.05 -14.39
N PHE A 104 -19.31 -0.35 -14.25
CA PHE A 104 -19.79 -1.10 -13.09
C PHE A 104 -20.10 -2.55 -13.45
N TYR A 105 -19.38 -3.49 -12.84
CA TYR A 105 -19.70 -4.92 -12.86
C TYR A 105 -21.11 -5.15 -12.31
N LEU A 106 -21.92 -5.94 -13.03
CA LEU A 106 -23.35 -6.13 -12.75
C LEU A 106 -24.14 -4.82 -12.61
N SER A 107 -23.71 -3.75 -13.29
CA SER A 107 -24.29 -2.40 -13.21
C SER A 107 -24.32 -1.80 -11.79
N ARG A 108 -23.53 -2.35 -10.86
CA ARG A 108 -23.58 -1.98 -9.44
C ARG A 108 -22.21 -1.86 -8.77
N TYR A 109 -21.27 -2.71 -9.15
CA TYR A 109 -20.03 -2.91 -8.42
C TYR A 109 -18.82 -2.35 -9.16
N ILE A 110 -17.91 -1.76 -8.42
CA ILE A 110 -16.60 -1.35 -8.89
C ILE A 110 -15.63 -2.44 -8.48
N VAL A 111 -14.87 -2.94 -9.47
CA VAL A 111 -13.85 -3.96 -9.24
C VAL A 111 -12.48 -3.33 -9.38
N THR A 112 -11.62 -3.60 -8.40
CA THR A 112 -10.19 -3.26 -8.41
C THR A 112 -9.34 -4.52 -8.30
N HIS A 113 -8.09 -4.47 -8.75
CA HIS A 113 -7.14 -5.55 -8.49
C HIS A 113 -5.77 -5.03 -8.04
N THR A 114 -5.05 -5.89 -7.33
CA THR A 114 -3.63 -5.69 -7.04
C THR A 114 -2.79 -5.92 -8.29
N SER A 115 -1.62 -5.30 -8.38
CA SER A 115 -0.64 -5.52 -9.46
C SER A 115 0.19 -6.80 -9.29
N GLY A 116 -0.30 -7.80 -8.56
CA GLY A 116 0.23 -9.17 -8.66
C GLY A 116 1.69 -9.41 -8.21
N THR A 117 2.23 -8.72 -7.20
CA THR A 117 3.64 -8.91 -6.77
C THR A 117 4.01 -10.34 -6.30
N THR A 118 3.03 -11.22 -6.08
CA THR A 118 3.20 -12.61 -5.61
C THR A 118 2.68 -13.68 -6.58
N GLY A 119 2.38 -13.32 -7.84
CA GLY A 119 2.00 -14.27 -8.90
C GLY A 119 0.49 -14.46 -9.14
N THR A 120 -0.37 -14.19 -8.15
CA THR A 120 -1.83 -14.16 -8.34
C THR A 120 -2.41 -12.80 -7.91
N PRO A 121 -3.04 -12.04 -8.84
CA PRO A 121 -3.74 -10.81 -8.50
C PRO A 121 -4.89 -11.09 -7.52
N ALA A 122 -4.99 -10.31 -6.46
CA ALA A 122 -6.22 -10.25 -5.67
C ALA A 122 -7.20 -9.24 -6.26
N TYR A 123 -8.49 -9.57 -6.19
CA TYR A 123 -9.60 -8.76 -6.68
C TYR A 123 -10.45 -8.29 -5.50
N PHE A 124 -10.91 -7.05 -5.57
CA PHE A 124 -11.75 -6.44 -4.54
C PHE A 124 -12.95 -5.78 -5.19
N VAL A 125 -14.11 -5.95 -4.57
CA VAL A 125 -15.41 -5.55 -5.11
C VAL A 125 -16.10 -4.61 -4.14
N TYR A 126 -16.46 -3.43 -4.63
CA TYR A 126 -17.10 -2.37 -3.86
C TYR A 126 -18.43 -2.00 -4.50
N ASP A 127 -19.48 -1.85 -3.72
CA ASP A 127 -20.69 -1.18 -4.17
C ASP A 127 -20.47 0.34 -4.25
N LYS A 128 -21.44 1.01 -4.87
CA LYS A 128 -21.41 2.47 -5.04
C LYS A 128 -21.35 3.24 -3.72
N ARG A 129 -22.01 2.76 -2.65
CA ARG A 129 -22.03 3.47 -1.35
C ARG A 129 -20.68 3.39 -0.66
N GLU A 130 -20.05 2.23 -0.73
CA GLU A 130 -18.69 2.00 -0.24
C GLU A 130 -17.72 2.90 -1.02
N TRP A 131 -17.85 2.95 -2.35
CA TRP A 131 -17.02 3.82 -3.18
C TRP A 131 -17.25 5.32 -2.92
N ASP A 132 -18.49 5.76 -2.73
CA ASP A 132 -18.81 7.15 -2.38
C ASP A 132 -18.15 7.54 -1.04
N MET A 133 -18.11 6.63 -0.05
CA MET A 133 -17.41 6.84 1.22
C MET A 133 -15.89 6.92 1.03
N ILE A 134 -15.30 6.04 0.23
CA ILE A 134 -13.87 6.07 -0.11
C ILE A 134 -13.50 7.42 -0.75
N GLN A 135 -14.31 7.91 -1.69
CA GLN A 135 -14.10 9.23 -2.28
C GLN A 135 -14.24 10.36 -1.26
N ALA A 136 -15.25 10.30 -0.38
CA ALA A 136 -15.43 11.30 0.68
C ALA A 136 -14.22 11.34 1.62
N LEU A 137 -13.64 10.18 1.95
CA LEU A 137 -12.39 10.07 2.71
C LEU A 137 -11.22 10.71 1.96
N GLY A 138 -11.01 10.36 0.69
CA GLY A 138 -9.94 10.95 -0.13
C GLY A 138 -10.04 12.48 -0.23
N VAL A 139 -11.23 13.01 -0.52
CA VAL A 139 -11.47 14.46 -0.66
C VAL A 139 -11.38 15.20 0.68
N THR A 140 -11.96 14.64 1.74
CA THR A 140 -12.00 15.32 3.05
C THR A 140 -10.69 15.19 3.81
N ARG A 141 -10.05 14.02 3.73
CA ARG A 141 -8.87 13.67 4.54
C ARG A 141 -7.56 13.87 3.80
N GLY A 142 -7.55 13.73 2.47
CA GLY A 142 -6.38 14.01 1.64
C GLY A 142 -5.91 15.46 1.76
N MET A 143 -6.79 16.39 2.15
CA MET A 143 -6.44 17.79 2.41
C MET A 143 -6.82 18.19 3.83
N ARG A 144 -6.35 17.45 4.86
CA ARG A 144 -6.43 17.85 6.29
C ARG A 144 -5.55 19.07 6.55
N TYR A 145 -5.98 20.18 5.98
CA TYR A 145 -5.33 21.48 6.01
C TYR A 145 -6.34 22.51 6.49
N LYS A 146 -5.97 23.26 7.53
CA LYS A 146 -6.65 24.48 7.93
C LYS A 146 -5.87 25.65 7.32
N PRO A 147 -6.26 26.15 6.13
CA PRO A 147 -5.59 27.30 5.55
C PRO A 147 -5.62 28.49 6.51
N GLY A 148 -4.48 29.14 6.71
CA GLY A 148 -4.44 30.45 7.34
C GLY A 148 -5.22 31.47 6.51
N PHE A 149 -5.67 32.57 7.13
CA PHE A 149 -6.50 33.59 6.49
C PHE A 149 -5.91 34.13 5.16
N PHE A 150 -4.62 34.43 5.14
CA PHE A 150 -3.92 34.95 3.94
C PHE A 150 -3.74 33.89 2.85
N GLU A 151 -3.53 32.63 3.22
CA GLU A 151 -3.52 31.54 2.25
C GLU A 151 -4.90 31.33 1.64
N LEU A 152 -5.95 31.38 2.46
CA LEU A 152 -7.32 31.27 1.98
C LEU A 152 -7.64 32.39 0.98
N LEU A 153 -7.24 33.64 1.22
CA LEU A 153 -7.40 34.73 0.24
C LEU A 153 -6.65 34.47 -1.07
N ARG A 154 -5.37 34.06 -0.98
CA ARG A 154 -4.53 33.77 -2.15
C ARG A 154 -5.08 32.61 -2.98
N HIS A 155 -5.61 31.58 -2.32
CA HIS A 155 -6.17 30.39 -2.96
C HIS A 155 -7.60 30.62 -3.44
N ALA A 156 -8.43 31.36 -2.71
CA ALA A 156 -9.77 31.76 -3.13
C ALA A 156 -9.71 32.59 -4.42
N GLY A 157 -8.76 33.53 -4.54
CA GLY A 157 -8.54 34.27 -5.79
C GLY A 157 -8.15 33.37 -6.98
N ARG A 158 -7.48 32.24 -6.75
CA ARG A 158 -7.11 31.28 -7.80
C ARG A 158 -8.26 30.31 -8.17
N VAL A 159 -9.10 29.95 -7.20
CA VAL A 159 -10.21 28.99 -7.37
C VAL A 159 -11.51 29.66 -7.82
N LEU A 160 -11.77 30.93 -7.43
CA LEU A 160 -12.96 31.66 -7.90
C LEU A 160 -12.88 32.07 -9.38
N VAL A 161 -11.67 32.19 -9.95
CA VAL A 161 -11.48 32.72 -11.31
C VAL A 161 -11.40 31.60 -12.37
N ARG A 162 -10.99 30.38 -12.00
CA ARG A 162 -10.87 29.24 -12.93
C ARG A 162 -11.20 27.90 -12.26
N PRO A 163 -11.77 26.93 -13.02
CA PRO A 163 -12.06 25.60 -12.48
C PRO A 163 -10.76 24.89 -12.03
N PRO A 164 -10.78 24.13 -10.92
CA PRO A 164 -9.61 23.39 -10.44
C PRO A 164 -9.00 22.49 -11.52
N ARG A 165 -7.69 22.57 -11.72
CA ARG A 165 -6.93 21.73 -12.65
C ARG A 165 -6.20 20.64 -11.86
N ILE A 166 -6.63 19.39 -12.02
CA ILE A 166 -6.12 18.25 -11.27
C ILE A 166 -5.37 17.34 -12.25
N ALA A 167 -4.08 17.12 -11.99
CA ALA A 167 -3.28 16.17 -12.76
C ALA A 167 -3.03 14.89 -11.95
N LEU A 168 -3.26 13.74 -12.58
CA LEU A 168 -2.88 12.42 -12.08
C LEU A 168 -1.76 11.87 -12.96
N VAL A 169 -0.59 11.65 -12.37
CA VAL A 169 0.55 10.96 -13.00
C VAL A 169 0.68 9.60 -12.31
N SER A 170 0.13 8.56 -12.93
CA SER A 170 0.02 7.22 -12.35
C SER A 170 -0.10 6.19 -13.46
N VAL A 171 -0.33 4.92 -13.13
CA VAL A 171 -0.69 3.93 -14.16
C VAL A 171 -2.14 4.09 -14.57
N LEU A 172 -2.34 4.18 -15.88
CA LEU A 172 -3.63 4.31 -16.53
C LEU A 172 -3.98 2.99 -17.25
N GLY A 173 -5.28 2.79 -17.51
CA GLY A 173 -5.72 1.69 -18.37
C GLY A 173 -5.76 0.30 -17.71
N GLY A 174 -5.75 0.24 -16.38
CA GLY A 174 -6.09 -0.95 -15.59
C GLY A 174 -7.12 -0.64 -14.51
N HIS A 175 -7.64 -1.67 -13.84
CA HIS A 175 -8.56 -1.50 -12.71
C HIS A 175 -7.78 -1.22 -11.40
N PHE A 176 -6.78 -0.35 -11.48
CA PHE A 176 -6.00 0.10 -10.34
C PHE A 176 -6.78 1.13 -9.54
N VAL A 177 -6.80 0.95 -8.22
CA VAL A 177 -7.65 1.76 -7.33
C VAL A 177 -7.39 3.26 -7.48
N THR A 178 -6.13 3.69 -7.54
CA THR A 178 -5.75 5.11 -7.70
C THR A 178 -6.31 5.68 -8.99
N TYR A 179 -6.22 4.96 -10.11
CA TYR A 179 -6.77 5.42 -11.37
C TYR A 179 -8.31 5.49 -11.32
N LEU A 180 -8.96 4.45 -10.79
CA LEU A 180 -10.42 4.40 -10.69
C LEU A 180 -10.99 5.51 -9.79
N LEU A 181 -10.30 5.91 -8.72
CA LEU A 181 -10.76 7.00 -7.84
C LEU A 181 -10.96 8.31 -8.62
N PHE A 182 -10.03 8.64 -9.51
CA PHE A 182 -10.12 9.85 -10.32
C PHE A 182 -11.04 9.63 -11.53
N ARG A 183 -11.03 8.44 -12.14
CA ARG A 183 -11.84 8.12 -13.32
C ARG A 183 -13.35 8.09 -13.02
N ILE A 184 -13.74 7.54 -11.86
CA ILE A 184 -15.14 7.38 -11.40
C ILE A 184 -15.53 8.55 -10.48
N THR A 185 -15.01 9.76 -10.75
CA THR A 185 -15.41 10.96 -10.03
C THR A 185 -16.86 11.36 -10.39
N PRO A 186 -17.71 11.71 -9.41
CA PRO A 186 -19.09 12.13 -9.63
C PRO A 186 -19.22 13.20 -10.71
N ALA A 187 -20.25 13.07 -11.55
CA ALA A 187 -20.42 13.90 -12.74
C ALA A 187 -20.37 15.42 -12.47
N LEU A 188 -20.89 15.89 -11.32
CA LEU A 188 -20.81 17.30 -10.96
C LEU A 188 -19.37 17.75 -10.68
N ALA A 189 -18.61 16.98 -9.90
CA ALA A 189 -17.21 17.28 -9.61
C ALA A 189 -16.36 17.22 -10.90
N ARG A 190 -16.66 16.28 -11.81
CA ARG A 190 -16.04 16.21 -13.14
C ARG A 190 -16.39 17.39 -14.04
N ARG A 191 -17.59 17.97 -13.91
CA ARG A 191 -17.99 19.18 -14.66
C ARG A 191 -17.36 20.45 -14.10
N LEU A 192 -17.13 20.50 -12.79
CA LEU A 192 -16.58 21.68 -12.11
C LEU A 192 -15.05 21.73 -12.09
N SER A 193 -14.37 20.65 -12.48
CA SER A 193 -12.91 20.53 -12.48
C SER A 193 -12.39 20.04 -13.82
N ARG A 194 -11.15 20.40 -14.16
CA ARG A 194 -10.43 19.87 -15.32
C ARG A 194 -9.47 18.78 -14.84
N PHE A 195 -9.44 17.64 -15.52
CA PHE A 195 -8.55 16.53 -15.21
C PHE A 195 -7.55 16.31 -16.34
N LEU A 196 -6.29 16.08 -15.98
CA LEU A 196 -5.27 15.54 -16.86
C LEU A 196 -4.82 14.18 -16.30
N PHE A 197 -4.86 13.15 -17.14
CA PHE A 197 -4.36 11.82 -16.83
C PHE A 197 -3.09 11.58 -17.64
N VAL A 198 -1.96 11.40 -16.96
CA VAL A 198 -0.65 11.14 -17.58
C VAL A 198 -0.17 9.76 -17.16
N GLN A 199 0.23 8.94 -18.12
CA GLN A 199 0.78 7.63 -17.85
C GLN A 199 2.19 7.80 -17.29
N VAL A 200 2.46 7.23 -16.12
CA VAL A 200 3.76 7.40 -15.44
C VAL A 200 4.95 6.81 -16.21
N THR A 201 4.68 5.89 -17.13
CA THR A 201 5.67 5.26 -18.00
C THR A 201 5.86 6.00 -19.33
N ASP A 202 5.17 7.11 -19.57
CA ASP A 202 5.44 7.96 -20.74
C ASP A 202 6.86 8.56 -20.64
N PRO A 203 7.53 8.85 -21.77
CA PRO A 203 8.82 9.56 -21.74
C PRO A 203 8.75 10.86 -20.93
N VAL A 204 9.77 11.13 -20.12
CA VAL A 204 9.80 12.29 -19.19
C VAL A 204 9.53 13.61 -19.92
N ASP A 205 10.10 13.82 -21.11
CA ASP A 205 9.88 15.03 -21.91
C ASP A 205 8.40 15.23 -22.28
N SER A 206 7.68 14.15 -22.58
CA SER A 206 6.24 14.17 -22.86
C SER A 206 5.45 14.53 -21.60
N ILE A 207 5.79 13.93 -20.45
CA ILE A 207 5.17 14.25 -19.15
C ILE A 207 5.36 15.74 -18.82
N VAL A 208 6.58 16.25 -18.97
CA VAL A 208 6.93 17.66 -18.73
C VAL A 208 6.13 18.59 -19.63
N ALA A 209 6.09 18.32 -20.95
CA ALA A 209 5.35 19.14 -21.91
C ALA A 209 3.85 19.22 -21.57
N ARG A 210 3.23 18.06 -21.27
CA ARG A 210 1.81 17.98 -20.92
C ARG A 210 1.49 18.69 -19.61
N LEU A 211 2.36 18.57 -18.60
CA LEU A 211 2.19 19.27 -17.33
C LEU A 211 2.36 20.79 -17.49
N ASN A 212 3.31 21.24 -18.31
CA ASN A 212 3.54 22.65 -18.61
C ASN A 212 2.35 23.29 -19.34
N ASP A 213 1.75 22.60 -20.32
CA ASP A 213 0.51 23.07 -20.97
C ASP A 213 -0.67 23.07 -19.98
N PHE A 214 -0.75 22.02 -19.15
CA PHE A 214 -1.89 21.84 -18.27
C PHE A 214 -1.83 22.65 -16.97
N GLN A 215 -0.70 23.20 -16.54
CA GLN A 215 -0.58 24.05 -15.34
C GLN A 215 -1.48 23.60 -14.16
N PRO A 216 -1.28 22.39 -13.60
CA PRO A 216 -2.15 21.85 -12.56
C PRO A 216 -2.08 22.65 -11.26
N ASN A 217 -3.22 22.77 -10.59
CA ASN A 217 -3.31 23.30 -9.24
C ASN A 217 -3.07 22.19 -8.19
N ILE A 218 -3.50 20.97 -8.49
CA ILE A 218 -3.34 19.79 -7.64
C ILE A 218 -2.67 18.70 -8.49
N LEU A 219 -1.62 18.10 -7.94
CA LEU A 219 -0.90 16.99 -8.57
C LEU A 219 -0.99 15.74 -7.67
N HIS A 220 -1.43 14.62 -8.22
CA HIS A 220 -1.28 13.30 -7.60
C HIS A 220 -0.26 12.48 -8.39
N ILE A 221 0.77 11.98 -7.73
CA ILE A 221 1.92 11.38 -8.39
C ILE A 221 2.68 10.43 -7.45
N TYR A 222 3.33 9.40 -8.01
CA TYR A 222 4.24 8.56 -7.24
C TYR A 222 5.49 9.33 -6.76
N PRO A 223 5.95 9.16 -5.51
CA PRO A 223 7.15 9.80 -4.99
C PRO A 223 8.37 9.73 -5.93
N THR A 224 8.64 8.55 -6.49
CA THR A 224 9.80 8.34 -7.37
C THR A 224 9.73 9.18 -8.65
N MET A 225 8.55 9.30 -9.26
CA MET A 225 8.38 10.13 -10.45
C MET A 225 8.39 11.62 -10.10
N LEU A 226 7.87 11.99 -8.92
CA LEU A 226 7.92 13.37 -8.44
C LEU A 226 9.36 13.83 -8.18
N GLU A 227 10.24 12.96 -7.70
CA GLU A 227 11.68 13.25 -7.58
C GLU A 227 12.31 13.52 -8.95
N VAL A 228 12.00 12.72 -9.97
CA VAL A 228 12.44 12.98 -11.35
C VAL A 228 11.95 14.34 -11.83
N LEU A 229 10.66 14.64 -11.69
CA LEU A 229 10.09 15.93 -12.08
C LEU A 229 10.62 17.12 -11.26
N ALA A 230 11.04 16.89 -10.01
CA ALA A 230 11.68 17.91 -9.20
C ALA A 230 13.05 18.32 -9.78
N HIS A 231 13.83 17.37 -10.29
CA HIS A 231 15.06 17.69 -11.03
C HIS A 231 14.76 18.48 -12.31
N GLU A 232 13.78 18.05 -13.11
CA GLU A 232 13.33 18.78 -14.31
C GLU A 232 12.93 20.23 -14.01
N LYS A 233 12.32 20.47 -12.84
CA LYS A 233 11.94 21.81 -12.38
C LYS A 233 13.15 22.65 -11.97
N LEU A 234 14.11 22.06 -11.25
CA LEU A 234 15.35 22.74 -10.86
C LEU A 234 16.22 23.09 -12.07
N GLU A 235 16.13 22.31 -13.14
CA GLU A 235 16.79 22.57 -14.44
C GLU A 235 16.00 23.56 -15.32
N GLY A 236 14.82 24.03 -14.89
CA GLY A 236 14.00 25.01 -15.62
C GLY A 236 13.12 24.43 -16.74
N ARG A 237 13.18 23.12 -17.00
CA ARG A 237 12.35 22.44 -18.01
C ARG A 237 10.88 22.32 -17.57
N LEU A 238 10.64 22.00 -16.29
CA LEU A 238 9.29 21.93 -15.73
C LEU A 238 8.90 23.22 -15.01
N GLN A 239 7.79 23.82 -15.43
CA GLN A 239 7.38 25.18 -15.04
C GLN A 239 6.05 25.23 -14.27
N ILE A 240 5.57 24.09 -13.76
CA ILE A 240 4.32 24.02 -13.00
C ILE A 240 4.51 24.50 -11.55
N SER A 241 3.46 25.06 -10.95
CA SER A 241 3.43 25.50 -9.55
C SER A 241 2.13 25.10 -8.86
N PRO A 242 1.89 23.78 -8.67
CA PRO A 242 0.70 23.30 -7.97
C PRO A 242 0.72 23.78 -6.51
N TRP A 243 -0.43 24.09 -5.94
CA TRP A 243 -0.49 24.45 -4.51
C TRP A 243 -0.50 23.21 -3.62
N ALA A 244 -0.95 22.06 -4.14
CA ALA A 244 -1.01 20.80 -3.43
C ALA A 244 -0.43 19.67 -4.28
N ILE A 245 0.47 18.88 -3.69
CA ILE A 245 1.04 17.68 -4.27
C ILE A 245 0.78 16.53 -3.30
N SER A 246 0.06 15.52 -3.79
CA SER A 246 -0.25 14.30 -3.04
C SER A 246 0.55 13.14 -3.60
N THR A 247 1.18 12.38 -2.71
CA THR A 247 1.91 11.17 -3.08
C THR A 247 1.27 9.94 -2.44
N SER A 248 1.33 8.81 -3.15
CA SER A 248 0.80 7.54 -2.66
C SER A 248 1.56 6.38 -3.28
N SER A 249 1.21 5.16 -2.84
CA SER A 249 1.55 3.90 -3.52
C SER A 249 3.03 3.47 -3.48
N GLU A 250 3.93 4.34 -3.02
CA GLU A 250 5.35 4.10 -2.74
C GLU A 250 5.76 4.92 -1.50
N PRO A 251 6.79 4.52 -0.73
CA PRO A 251 7.34 5.36 0.34
C PRO A 251 8.00 6.63 -0.20
N LEU A 252 7.81 7.77 0.47
CA LEU A 252 8.59 8.98 0.20
C LEU A 252 9.92 8.91 0.96
N THR A 253 11.03 8.73 0.22
CA THR A 253 12.36 8.73 0.85
C THR A 253 12.75 10.13 1.36
N PRO A 254 13.59 10.24 2.41
CA PRO A 254 14.09 11.54 2.87
C PRO A 254 14.82 12.34 1.80
N ASN A 255 15.59 11.68 0.92
CA ASN A 255 16.27 12.35 -0.19
C ASN A 255 15.29 12.92 -1.21
N ALA A 256 14.31 12.11 -1.64
CA ALA A 256 13.25 12.56 -2.53
C ALA A 256 12.51 13.75 -1.90
N ALA A 257 12.10 13.65 -0.63
CA ALA A 257 11.43 14.72 0.09
C ALA A 257 12.25 16.03 0.08
N ARG A 258 13.57 15.95 0.30
CA ARG A 258 14.47 17.11 0.27
C ARG A 258 14.53 17.76 -1.11
N ILE A 259 14.71 16.98 -2.18
CA ILE A 259 14.78 17.50 -3.55
C ILE A 259 13.42 18.08 -3.98
N ILE A 260 12.34 17.39 -3.67
CA ILE A 260 10.97 17.85 -3.96
C ILE A 260 10.67 19.16 -3.24
N LYS A 261 11.06 19.30 -1.96
CA LYS A 261 10.88 20.55 -1.21
C LYS A 261 11.67 21.71 -1.79
N LYS A 262 12.87 21.46 -2.34
CA LYS A 262 13.67 22.49 -3.04
C LYS A 262 13.01 22.91 -4.34
N ALA A 263 12.50 21.96 -5.12
CA ALA A 263 11.84 22.23 -6.39
C ALA A 263 10.48 22.91 -6.22
N PHE A 264 9.72 22.52 -5.19
CA PHE A 264 8.34 22.95 -4.95
C PHE A 264 8.17 23.60 -3.56
N PRO A 265 8.86 24.73 -3.27
CA PRO A 265 8.88 25.32 -1.94
C PRO A 265 7.51 25.83 -1.48
N ASP A 266 6.68 26.29 -2.43
CA ASP A 266 5.34 26.83 -2.17
C ASP A 266 4.23 25.77 -2.25
N SER A 267 4.58 24.53 -2.59
CA SER A 267 3.61 23.44 -2.72
C SER A 267 3.48 22.70 -1.41
N ARG A 268 2.23 22.38 -1.07
CA ARG A 268 1.94 21.50 0.06
C ARG A 268 2.13 20.04 -0.37
N LEU A 269 3.21 19.42 0.10
CA LEU A 269 3.43 17.98 -0.05
C LEU A 269 2.76 17.20 1.10
N PHE A 270 2.03 16.14 0.76
CA PHE A 270 1.47 15.21 1.75
C PHE A 270 1.35 13.80 1.18
N GLU A 271 1.57 12.81 2.06
CA GLU A 271 1.44 11.40 1.72
C GLU A 271 0.03 10.88 2.05
N THR A 272 -0.47 9.99 1.22
CA THR A 272 -1.66 9.18 1.50
C THR A 272 -1.27 7.72 1.48
N TYR A 273 -1.53 7.03 2.60
CA TYR A 273 -1.36 5.59 2.70
C TYR A 273 -2.67 4.90 2.32
N GLY A 274 -2.58 4.00 1.35
CA GLY A 274 -3.67 3.16 0.91
C GLY A 274 -3.15 1.90 0.26
N THR A 275 -3.92 0.83 0.38
CA THR A 275 -3.70 -0.44 -0.31
C THR A 275 -4.81 -0.65 -1.34
N THR A 276 -4.77 -1.72 -2.13
CA THR A 276 -5.90 -1.98 -3.05
C THR A 276 -7.17 -2.29 -2.25
N GLU A 277 -7.00 -2.97 -1.12
CA GLU A 277 -8.03 -3.45 -0.20
C GLU A 277 -8.63 -2.32 0.64
N GLY A 278 -7.75 -1.47 1.17
CA GLY A 278 -8.09 -0.41 2.10
C GLY A 278 -8.31 0.95 1.45
N VAL A 279 -7.81 1.17 0.23
CA VAL A 279 -7.91 2.37 -0.62
C VAL A 279 -7.37 3.68 -0.02
N THR A 280 -7.85 4.14 1.14
CA THR A 280 -7.41 5.39 1.79
C THR A 280 -7.38 5.20 3.31
N LEU A 281 -6.36 4.49 3.77
CA LEU A 281 -6.18 4.07 5.16
C LEU A 281 -5.73 5.20 6.08
N ALA A 282 -4.75 6.00 5.63
CA ALA A 282 -4.23 7.13 6.38
C ALA A 282 -3.87 8.29 5.47
N CYS A 283 -3.94 9.51 6.00
CA CYS A 283 -3.60 10.73 5.26
C CYS A 283 -2.67 11.61 6.08
N GLY A 284 -1.70 12.22 5.41
CA GLY A 284 -0.81 13.22 5.98
C GLY A 284 -1.57 14.42 6.53
N CYS A 285 -0.97 15.11 7.51
CA CYS A 285 -1.53 16.31 8.13
C CYS A 285 -0.52 17.47 8.12
N SER A 286 -0.97 18.66 8.50
CA SER A 286 -0.10 19.85 8.64
C SER A 286 0.99 19.73 9.70
N GLY A 287 0.90 18.75 10.61
CA GLY A 287 1.77 18.60 11.78
C GLY A 287 3.09 17.84 11.55
N GLY A 288 3.43 17.43 10.33
CA GLY A 288 4.71 16.80 10.00
C GLY A 288 4.59 15.56 9.10
N GLU A 289 5.59 14.69 9.18
CA GLU A 289 5.76 13.48 8.34
C GLU A 289 4.86 12.29 8.73
N ALA A 290 3.96 12.46 9.70
CA ALA A 290 3.08 11.40 10.15
C ALA A 290 1.77 11.40 9.36
N THR A 291 1.22 10.21 9.12
CA THR A 291 -0.13 10.05 8.58
C THR A 291 -1.09 9.68 9.69
N HIS A 292 -2.27 10.31 9.70
CA HIS A 292 -3.35 9.96 10.61
C HIS A 292 -4.24 8.91 9.97
N ILE A 293 -4.43 7.80 10.68
CA ILE A 293 -5.32 6.72 10.29
C ILE A 293 -6.74 7.25 10.24
N ASN A 294 -7.51 6.92 9.20
CA ASN A 294 -8.93 7.24 9.08
C ASN A 294 -9.77 6.34 10.00
N SER A 295 -9.51 6.49 11.30
CA SER A 295 -9.91 5.56 12.36
C SER A 295 -11.41 5.53 12.60
N ASP A 296 -12.15 6.53 12.12
CA ASP A 296 -13.60 6.48 12.12
C ASP A 296 -14.14 5.34 11.24
N TYR A 297 -13.40 4.93 10.21
CA TYR A 297 -13.83 3.92 9.26
C TYR A 297 -12.85 2.76 9.05
N TYR A 298 -11.65 2.85 9.59
CA TYR A 298 -10.67 1.77 9.62
C TYR A 298 -10.23 1.45 11.04
N VAL A 299 -9.94 0.17 11.28
CA VAL A 299 -9.14 -0.25 12.43
C VAL A 299 -7.84 -0.82 11.86
N LEU A 300 -6.71 -0.24 12.24
CA LEU A 300 -5.39 -0.78 11.93
C LEU A 300 -4.76 -1.27 13.22
N GLU A 301 -4.23 -2.48 13.20
CA GLU A 301 -3.58 -3.14 14.32
C GLU A 301 -2.15 -3.51 13.90
N PRO A 302 -1.17 -2.59 14.05
CA PRO A 302 0.24 -2.94 13.96
C PRO A 302 0.59 -3.89 15.12
N VAL A 303 1.08 -5.09 14.81
CA VAL A 303 1.39 -6.13 15.80
C VAL A 303 2.79 -6.71 15.61
N MET A 304 3.35 -7.23 16.70
CA MET A 304 4.57 -8.03 16.71
C MET A 304 4.28 -9.48 16.29
N GLU A 305 5.33 -10.29 16.10
CA GLU A 305 5.22 -11.68 15.65
C GLU A 305 4.41 -12.57 16.60
N ASP A 306 4.41 -12.26 17.90
CA ASP A 306 3.62 -12.95 18.92
C ASP A 306 2.14 -12.52 18.98
N GLY A 307 1.74 -11.55 18.14
CA GLY A 307 0.39 -11.00 18.09
C GLY A 307 0.12 -9.86 19.08
N SER A 308 1.10 -9.46 19.89
CA SER A 308 0.99 -8.28 20.76
C SER A 308 1.00 -6.98 19.95
N PRO A 309 0.36 -5.88 20.41
CA PRO A 309 0.44 -4.58 19.73
C PRO A 309 1.87 -4.06 19.64
N ALA A 310 2.25 -3.48 18.50
CA ALA A 310 3.55 -2.83 18.37
C ALA A 310 3.59 -1.52 19.17
N GLU A 311 4.67 -1.33 19.94
CA GLU A 311 4.93 -0.09 20.67
C GLU A 311 5.25 1.06 19.71
N ALA A 312 4.97 2.30 20.14
CA ALA A 312 5.28 3.47 19.33
C ALA A 312 6.78 3.58 19.01
N GLY A 313 7.08 3.96 17.78
CA GLY A 313 8.45 4.03 17.26
C GLY A 313 9.04 2.68 16.86
N ARG A 314 8.41 1.55 17.23
CA ARG A 314 8.84 0.21 16.83
C ARG A 314 8.13 -0.23 15.55
N ALA A 315 8.89 -0.80 14.61
CA ALA A 315 8.29 -1.40 13.41
C ALA A 315 7.48 -2.64 13.79
N ALA A 316 6.24 -2.70 13.32
CA ALA A 316 5.40 -3.88 13.46
C ALA A 316 5.84 -4.98 12.50
N ASP A 317 5.73 -6.23 12.92
CA ASP A 317 5.98 -7.41 12.10
C ASP A 317 4.82 -7.67 11.12
N ARG A 318 3.59 -7.28 11.50
CA ARG A 318 2.38 -7.40 10.69
C ARG A 318 1.42 -6.25 10.97
N VAL A 319 0.47 -6.03 10.05
CA VAL A 319 -0.62 -5.07 10.25
C VAL A 319 -1.92 -5.72 9.86
N TYR A 320 -2.87 -5.79 10.80
CA TYR A 320 -4.24 -6.18 10.47
C TYR A 320 -5.09 -4.95 10.19
N MET A 321 -5.97 -5.07 9.20
CA MET A 321 -6.86 -4.02 8.75
C MET A 321 -8.31 -4.49 8.81
N THR A 322 -9.17 -3.69 9.42
CA THR A 322 -10.63 -3.84 9.30
C THR A 322 -11.23 -2.61 8.64
N CYS A 323 -11.98 -2.81 7.54
CA CYS A 323 -12.74 -1.75 6.86
C CYS A 323 -14.19 -1.74 7.37
N LEU A 324 -14.53 -0.76 8.22
CA LEU A 324 -15.78 -0.75 8.99
C LEU A 324 -17.05 -0.52 8.14
N PHE A 325 -16.89 0.00 6.93
CA PHE A 325 -17.99 0.24 5.98
C PHE A 325 -18.08 -0.81 4.86
N ALA A 326 -17.10 -1.71 4.72
CA ALA A 326 -17.14 -2.75 3.69
C ALA A 326 -18.28 -3.75 3.97
N ARG A 327 -19.17 -3.94 3.01
CA ARG A 327 -20.34 -4.83 3.05
C ARG A 327 -20.34 -5.78 1.85
N THR A 328 -19.95 -5.33 0.66
CA THR A 328 -19.93 -6.22 -0.52
C THR A 328 -18.93 -7.35 -0.36
N MET A 329 -17.74 -7.00 0.11
CA MET A 329 -16.67 -7.92 0.42
C MET A 329 -16.07 -7.53 1.78
N PRO A 330 -16.60 -8.07 2.89
CA PRO A 330 -16.14 -7.68 4.22
C PRO A 330 -14.64 -7.95 4.40
N LEU A 331 -13.90 -6.91 4.80
CA LEU A 331 -12.47 -6.99 5.11
C LEU A 331 -12.31 -6.79 6.61
N ILE A 332 -12.23 -7.89 7.35
CA ILE A 332 -12.21 -7.92 8.82
C ILE A 332 -10.90 -8.57 9.27
N ARG A 333 -10.10 -7.82 10.01
CA ARG A 333 -8.77 -8.22 10.47
C ARG A 333 -7.91 -8.83 9.35
N TYR A 334 -7.99 -8.22 8.16
CA TYR A 334 -7.28 -8.62 6.96
C TYR A 334 -5.79 -8.29 7.09
N GLU A 335 -4.91 -9.26 6.85
CA GLU A 335 -3.46 -9.10 6.95
C GLU A 335 -2.92 -8.28 5.77
N LEU A 336 -2.35 -7.12 6.08
CA LEU A 336 -1.58 -6.31 5.13
C LEU A 336 -0.11 -6.74 5.17
N SER A 337 0.54 -6.69 4.02
CA SER A 337 1.96 -6.96 3.86
C SER A 337 2.84 -5.71 4.10
N ASP A 338 2.29 -4.63 4.64
CA ASP A 338 2.97 -3.34 4.79
C ASP A 338 3.65 -3.24 6.17
N VAL A 339 4.83 -2.63 6.23
CA VAL A 339 5.54 -2.32 7.47
C VAL A 339 5.11 -0.94 7.95
N THR A 340 4.44 -0.90 9.10
CA THR A 340 4.05 0.36 9.74
C THR A 340 4.70 0.55 11.09
N ILE A 341 5.00 1.80 11.43
CA ILE A 341 5.52 2.22 12.72
C ILE A 341 4.46 3.11 13.37
N PRO A 342 3.76 2.66 14.43
CA PRO A 342 2.85 3.52 15.18
C PRO A 342 3.60 4.66 15.86
N LEU A 343 2.92 5.79 16.04
CA LEU A 343 3.49 6.99 16.67
C LEU A 343 2.61 7.46 17.83
N ASP A 344 3.27 7.77 18.94
CA ASP A 344 2.63 8.34 20.13
C ASP A 344 2.63 9.86 20.14
N GLY A 345 1.84 10.40 21.07
CA GLY A 345 1.74 11.83 21.36
C GLY A 345 0.65 12.54 20.56
N GLU A 346 0.34 13.75 20.99
CA GLU A 346 -0.61 14.62 20.30
C GLU A 346 0.01 15.18 19.01
N CYS A 347 -0.82 15.36 17.99
CA CYS A 347 -0.38 16.02 16.77
C CYS A 347 -0.68 17.52 16.83
N PRO A 348 0.26 18.39 16.42
CA PRO A 348 0.00 19.84 16.30
C PRO A 348 -1.20 20.21 15.40
N CYS A 349 -1.67 19.29 14.54
CA CYS A 349 -2.87 19.52 13.74
C CYS A 349 -4.18 19.48 14.57
N GLY A 350 -4.12 18.97 15.80
CA GLY A 350 -5.25 18.86 16.74
C GLY A 350 -6.17 17.66 16.50
N LEU A 351 -5.84 16.75 15.58
CA LEU A 351 -6.62 15.52 15.36
C LEU A 351 -6.18 14.44 16.35
N SER A 352 -7.16 13.87 17.07
CA SER A 352 -6.98 12.82 18.08
C SER A 352 -6.77 11.42 17.49
N PHE A 353 -6.82 11.28 16.17
CA PHE A 353 -6.74 9.96 15.52
C PHE A 353 -5.31 9.41 15.62
N PRO A 354 -5.13 8.09 15.84
CA PRO A 354 -3.83 7.45 15.81
C PRO A 354 -2.99 7.78 14.57
N ARG A 355 -1.68 7.81 14.76
CA ARG A 355 -0.70 8.15 13.72
C ARG A 355 0.24 6.98 13.45
N LEU A 356 0.68 6.87 12.20
CA LEU A 356 1.73 5.93 11.80
C LEU A 356 2.62 6.51 10.68
N LYS A 357 3.81 5.91 10.55
CA LYS A 357 4.64 5.98 9.33
C LYS A 357 4.56 4.64 8.60
N VAL A 358 4.58 4.69 7.27
CA VAL A 358 4.68 3.50 6.42
C VAL A 358 6.10 3.46 5.87
N ARG A 359 6.79 2.31 5.99
CA ARG A 359 8.18 2.18 5.56
C ARG A 359 8.39 1.37 4.29
N GLY A 360 7.42 0.55 3.90
CA GLY A 360 7.56 -0.37 2.76
C GLY A 360 6.76 -1.64 3.00
N ARG A 361 7.15 -2.76 2.38
CA ARG A 361 6.47 -4.06 2.56
C ARG A 361 7.36 -5.07 3.30
N THR A 362 6.74 -5.97 4.05
CA THR A 362 7.43 -7.04 4.80
C THR A 362 8.05 -8.07 3.85
N ASP A 363 7.47 -8.27 2.67
CA ASP A 363 7.99 -9.15 1.61
C ASP A 363 9.32 -8.67 1.01
N ASP A 364 9.75 -7.44 1.31
CA ASP A 364 11.00 -6.87 0.82
C ASP A 364 12.21 -7.15 1.75
N VAL A 365 12.01 -7.85 2.88
CA VAL A 365 13.12 -8.30 3.74
C VAL A 365 13.96 -9.36 3.02
N PHE A 366 15.26 -9.13 2.89
CA PHE A 366 16.15 -10.15 2.35
C PHE A 366 16.50 -11.15 3.43
N TRP A 367 16.37 -12.43 3.09
CA TRP A 367 16.77 -13.51 3.97
C TRP A 367 18.00 -14.16 3.38
N VAL A 368 19.12 -14.06 4.07
CA VAL A 368 20.40 -14.65 3.68
C VAL A 368 20.77 -15.79 4.62
N ASP A 369 21.56 -16.74 4.15
CA ASP A 369 22.09 -17.82 4.98
C ASP A 369 23.46 -17.38 5.49
N GLY A 370 23.57 -17.30 6.82
CA GLY A 370 24.79 -16.95 7.53
C GLY A 370 25.85 -18.06 7.46
N PRO A 371 27.07 -17.78 7.94
CA PRO A 371 28.19 -18.71 7.87
C PRO A 371 27.98 -20.02 8.65
N ARG A 372 27.04 -20.07 9.61
CA ARG A 372 26.69 -21.27 10.38
C ARG A 372 25.39 -21.91 9.90
N GLY A 373 24.86 -21.49 8.74
CA GLY A 373 23.61 -21.98 8.18
C GLY A 373 22.35 -21.40 8.84
N GLU A 374 22.50 -20.36 9.67
CA GLU A 374 21.38 -19.62 10.25
C GLU A 374 20.75 -18.66 9.22
N HIS A 375 19.44 -18.44 9.28
CA HIS A 375 18.80 -17.44 8.43
C HIS A 375 18.89 -16.05 9.07
N VAL A 376 19.55 -15.13 8.38
CA VAL A 376 19.71 -13.73 8.82
C VAL A 376 18.80 -12.83 7.99
N ALA A 377 17.97 -12.05 8.68
CA ALA A 377 17.16 -11.03 8.06
C ALA A 377 17.98 -9.75 7.81
N LEU A 378 17.90 -9.23 6.59
CA LEU A 378 18.36 -7.90 6.19
C LEU A 378 17.13 -7.08 5.79
N PRO A 379 16.53 -6.33 6.74
CA PRO A 379 15.39 -5.49 6.44
C PRO A 379 15.75 -4.37 5.45
N PRO A 380 14.79 -3.85 4.68
CA PRO A 380 15.04 -2.72 3.76
C PRO A 380 15.56 -1.46 4.46
N ILE A 381 15.06 -1.15 5.66
CA ILE A 381 15.34 0.13 6.32
C ILE A 381 16.85 0.39 6.54
N PRO A 382 17.65 -0.53 7.11
CA PRO A 382 19.10 -0.33 7.21
C PRO A 382 19.81 -0.21 5.86
N LEU A 383 19.36 -0.95 4.84
CA LEU A 383 19.91 -0.88 3.48
C LEU A 383 19.64 0.49 2.84
N GLU A 384 18.42 1.01 3.00
CA GLU A 384 18.05 2.34 2.53
C GLU A 384 18.86 3.42 3.25
N ALA A 385 18.95 3.36 4.58
CA ALA A 385 19.66 4.35 5.39
C ALA A 385 21.14 4.45 4.97
N MET A 386 21.80 3.30 4.80
CA MET A 386 23.17 3.22 4.29
C MET A 386 23.31 3.86 2.90
N LEU A 387 22.40 3.55 1.98
CA LEU A 387 22.45 4.08 0.61
C LEU A 387 22.15 5.58 0.55
N LEU A 388 21.33 6.10 1.46
CA LEU A 388 21.03 7.54 1.55
C LEU A 388 22.25 8.38 1.95
N GLU A 389 23.24 7.79 2.62
CA GLU A 389 24.49 8.47 3.02
C GLU A 389 25.54 8.49 1.88
N VAL A 390 25.29 7.78 0.78
CA VAL A 390 26.20 7.74 -0.37
C VAL A 390 26.11 9.05 -1.15
N GLU A 391 27.14 9.88 -1.00
CA GLU A 391 27.27 11.12 -1.76
C GLU A 391 27.32 10.88 -3.27
N GLY A 392 26.54 11.66 -4.02
CA GLY A 392 26.46 11.57 -5.48
C GLY A 392 25.52 10.48 -6.00
N LEU A 393 24.85 9.73 -5.12
CA LEU A 393 23.81 8.78 -5.52
C LEU A 393 22.51 9.52 -5.87
N ARG A 394 21.97 9.32 -7.07
CA ARG A 394 20.69 9.90 -7.52
C ARG A 394 19.55 8.91 -7.32
N GLN A 395 19.69 7.71 -7.83
CA GLN A 395 18.71 6.63 -7.70
C GLN A 395 19.42 5.29 -7.52
N TYR A 396 18.76 4.36 -6.86
CA TYR A 396 19.25 2.99 -6.70
C TYR A 396 18.09 1.98 -6.69
N GLN A 397 18.43 0.73 -6.99
CA GLN A 397 17.59 -0.44 -6.78
C GLN A 397 18.45 -1.58 -6.23
N VAL A 398 17.99 -2.22 -5.15
CA VAL A 398 18.60 -3.41 -4.58
C VAL A 398 17.67 -4.61 -4.78
N VAL A 399 18.19 -5.66 -5.39
CA VAL A 399 17.45 -6.90 -5.66
C VAL A 399 18.18 -8.08 -5.06
N GLN A 400 17.51 -8.87 -4.23
CA GLN A 400 18.03 -10.19 -3.87
C GLN A 400 17.68 -11.18 -4.99
N GLU A 401 18.68 -11.59 -5.77
CA GLU A 401 18.50 -12.50 -6.91
C GLU A 401 18.67 -13.97 -6.52
N GLY A 402 19.53 -14.22 -5.53
CA GLY A 402 19.79 -15.52 -4.92
C GLY A 402 19.89 -15.38 -3.41
N ARG A 403 19.85 -16.51 -2.67
CA ARG A 403 19.80 -16.51 -1.20
C ARG A 403 20.88 -15.62 -0.58
N ASN A 404 22.10 -15.66 -1.12
CA ASN A 404 23.22 -14.82 -0.69
C ASN A 404 23.72 -13.88 -1.81
N GLU A 405 22.86 -13.52 -2.76
CA GLU A 405 23.24 -12.71 -3.93
C GLU A 405 22.38 -11.45 -4.04
N LEU A 406 23.01 -10.29 -3.92
CA LEU A 406 22.39 -8.98 -4.05
C LEU A 406 22.90 -8.26 -5.30
N ARG A 407 21.99 -7.67 -6.06
CA ARG A 407 22.29 -6.77 -7.18
C ARG A 407 21.89 -5.35 -6.81
N VAL A 408 22.81 -4.40 -6.99
CA VAL A 408 22.60 -2.98 -6.74
C VAL A 408 22.76 -2.24 -8.06
N ALA A 409 21.65 -1.83 -8.67
CA ALA A 409 21.66 -0.92 -9.81
C ALA A 409 21.62 0.53 -9.32
N PHE A 410 22.43 1.43 -9.89
CA PHE A 410 22.45 2.83 -9.48
C PHE A 410 22.57 3.83 -10.63
N ILE A 411 22.12 5.06 -10.37
CA ILE A 411 22.27 6.22 -11.25
C ILE A 411 22.98 7.32 -10.44
N PRO A 412 24.09 7.90 -10.93
CA PRO A 412 24.76 9.00 -10.26
C PRO A 412 24.03 10.34 -10.48
N GLN A 413 24.24 11.30 -9.58
CA GLN A 413 23.83 12.69 -9.77
C GLN A 413 24.66 13.34 -10.89
N GLN A 414 24.07 14.30 -11.60
CA GLN A 414 24.79 15.02 -12.65
C GLN A 414 26.02 15.73 -12.07
N GLY A 415 27.18 15.60 -12.73
CA GLY A 415 28.44 16.16 -12.27
C GLY A 415 29.24 15.31 -11.29
N PHE A 416 28.71 14.15 -10.86
CA PHE A 416 29.47 13.18 -10.05
C PHE A 416 30.11 12.09 -10.93
N ASP A 417 31.33 11.69 -10.56
CA ASP A 417 32.01 10.53 -11.15
C ASP A 417 31.29 9.22 -10.76
N ALA A 418 30.85 8.47 -11.77
CA ALA A 418 30.10 7.23 -11.58
C ALA A 418 30.92 6.16 -10.87
N ASP A 419 32.22 6.05 -11.16
CA ASP A 419 33.09 5.06 -10.51
C ASP A 419 33.35 5.43 -9.05
N GLY A 420 33.48 6.72 -8.75
CA GLY A 420 33.53 7.23 -7.38
C GLY A 420 32.26 6.94 -6.59
N VAL A 421 31.08 7.07 -7.19
CA VAL A 421 29.81 6.68 -6.57
C VAL A 421 29.75 5.16 -6.36
N ARG A 422 30.12 4.35 -7.37
CA ARG A 422 30.17 2.89 -7.27
C ARG A 422 31.01 2.43 -6.08
N ARG A 423 32.25 2.92 -5.96
CA ARG A 423 33.17 2.57 -4.85
C ARG A 423 32.57 2.92 -3.48
N ARG A 424 31.84 4.03 -3.37
CA ARG A 424 31.16 4.42 -2.13
C ARG A 424 30.01 3.48 -1.79
N ILE A 425 29.22 3.05 -2.77
CA ILE A 425 28.17 2.04 -2.57
C ILE A 425 28.78 0.71 -2.11
N GLU A 426 29.82 0.23 -2.80
CA GLU A 426 30.51 -1.03 -2.46
C GLU A 426 31.04 -0.99 -1.02
N LYS A 427 31.73 0.09 -0.64
CA LYS A 427 32.23 0.29 0.73
C LYS A 427 31.11 0.34 1.78
N ALA A 428 29.97 0.95 1.44
CA ALA A 428 28.83 1.02 2.34
C ALA A 428 28.27 -0.39 2.60
N PHE A 429 28.07 -1.19 1.54
CA PHE A 429 27.63 -2.58 1.66
C PHE A 429 28.63 -3.46 2.41
N GLU A 430 29.93 -3.29 2.16
CA GLU A 430 30.98 -4.01 2.88
C GLU A 430 30.91 -3.74 4.39
N SER A 431 30.75 -2.46 4.77
CA SER A 431 30.60 -2.05 6.17
C SER A 431 29.34 -2.63 6.80
N PHE A 432 28.20 -2.54 6.10
CA PHE A 432 26.91 -3.03 6.58
C PHE A 432 26.89 -4.55 6.78
N LEU A 433 27.45 -5.31 5.83
CA LEU A 433 27.54 -6.77 5.92
C LEU A 433 28.57 -7.20 6.98
N GLY A 434 29.66 -6.44 7.14
CA GLY A 434 30.66 -6.68 8.18
C GLY A 434 30.09 -6.62 9.59
N LEU A 435 29.25 -5.61 9.88
CA LEU A 435 28.55 -5.49 11.17
C LEU A 435 27.63 -6.67 11.51
N LYS A 436 27.27 -7.48 10.51
CA LYS A 436 26.39 -8.64 10.64
C LYS A 436 27.11 -9.97 10.49
N GLU A 437 28.45 -9.96 10.43
CA GLU A 437 29.27 -11.15 10.19
C GLU A 437 28.93 -11.87 8.86
N LEU A 438 28.50 -11.11 7.85
CA LEU A 438 28.09 -11.63 6.53
C LEU A 438 29.11 -11.33 5.42
N SER A 439 30.24 -10.71 5.76
CA SER A 439 31.34 -10.44 4.82
C SER A 439 31.87 -11.73 4.20
N GLY A 440 31.98 -11.76 2.88
CA GLY A 440 32.41 -12.95 2.13
C GLY A 440 31.33 -14.04 1.97
N VAL A 441 30.20 -13.94 2.69
CA VAL A 441 29.05 -14.84 2.57
C VAL A 441 28.05 -14.29 1.57
N VAL A 442 27.72 -13.00 1.68
CA VAL A 442 26.78 -12.32 0.77
C VAL A 442 27.57 -11.63 -0.35
N ARG A 443 27.28 -11.99 -1.60
CA ARG A 443 27.86 -11.37 -2.80
C ARG A 443 27.01 -10.18 -3.24
N VAL A 444 27.63 -9.01 -3.38
CA VAL A 444 26.97 -7.79 -3.86
C VAL A 444 27.54 -7.39 -5.22
N ARG A 445 26.70 -7.35 -6.26
CA ARG A 445 27.07 -6.82 -7.59
C ARG A 445 26.54 -5.40 -7.71
N VAL A 446 27.43 -4.42 -7.86
CA VAL A 446 27.05 -3.01 -8.07
C VAL A 446 27.23 -2.64 -9.55
N GLU A 447 26.19 -2.11 -10.18
CA GLU A 447 26.21 -1.75 -11.61
C GLU A 447 25.55 -0.39 -11.86
N GLN A 448 26.19 0.43 -12.69
CA GLN A 448 25.59 1.68 -13.17
C GLN A 448 24.58 1.36 -14.26
N VAL A 449 23.39 1.98 -14.18
CA VAL A 449 22.36 1.89 -15.21
C VAL A 449 22.00 3.29 -15.73
N LYS A 450 21.43 3.36 -16.93
CA LYS A 450 20.90 4.61 -17.49
C LYS A 450 19.55 4.97 -16.88
N GLU A 451 18.75 3.96 -16.57
CA GLU A 451 17.41 4.07 -16.01
C GLU A 451 17.14 2.85 -15.12
N ILE A 452 16.32 3.02 -14.09
CA ILE A 452 15.80 1.90 -13.30
C ILE A 452 14.41 1.57 -13.82
N GLU A 453 14.26 0.37 -14.37
CA GLU A 453 13.00 -0.08 -14.97
C GLU A 453 11.84 -0.05 -13.97
N ARG A 454 10.72 0.49 -14.44
CA ARG A 454 9.42 0.40 -13.76
C ARG A 454 8.77 -0.91 -14.12
N ASP A 455 8.10 -1.52 -13.15
CA ASP A 455 7.28 -2.69 -13.41
C ASP A 455 6.20 -2.34 -14.46
N PRO A 456 6.08 -3.09 -15.58
CA PRO A 456 5.24 -2.69 -16.71
C PRO A 456 3.74 -2.70 -16.38
N GLU A 457 3.30 -3.49 -15.39
CA GLU A 457 1.90 -3.57 -14.99
C GLU A 457 1.53 -2.46 -13.98
N SER A 458 2.32 -2.29 -12.93
CA SER A 458 2.05 -1.36 -11.83
C SER A 458 2.64 0.03 -12.03
N GLY A 459 3.61 0.17 -12.94
CA GLY A 459 4.37 1.39 -13.20
C GLY A 459 5.22 1.87 -12.02
N LYS A 460 5.33 1.05 -10.96
CA LYS A 460 6.07 1.37 -9.75
C LYS A 460 7.53 0.96 -9.89
N ILE A 461 8.40 1.68 -9.17
CA ILE A 461 9.76 1.21 -8.95
C ILE A 461 9.79 0.47 -7.62
N ARG A 462 10.09 -0.83 -7.65
CA ARG A 462 10.47 -1.56 -6.43
C ARG A 462 11.94 -1.26 -6.15
N GLN A 463 12.20 -0.36 -5.19
CA GLN A 463 13.56 0.05 -4.85
C GLN A 463 14.34 -1.05 -4.15
N ILE A 464 13.74 -1.77 -3.21
CA ILE A 464 14.37 -2.90 -2.51
C ILE A 464 13.37 -4.05 -2.52
N TYR A 465 13.72 -5.20 -3.10
CA TYR A 465 12.86 -6.37 -3.10
C TYR A 465 13.61 -7.69 -3.32
N SER A 466 13.03 -8.79 -2.84
CA SER A 466 13.58 -10.13 -3.04
C SER A 466 12.86 -10.91 -4.13
N LYS A 467 13.64 -11.63 -4.96
CA LYS A 467 13.14 -12.70 -5.85
C LYS A 467 13.16 -14.07 -5.15
N VAL A 468 13.67 -14.13 -3.93
CA VAL A 468 13.87 -15.36 -3.16
C VAL A 468 12.82 -15.46 -2.05
N GLY A 469 12.15 -16.61 -1.94
CA GLY A 469 11.15 -16.83 -0.90
C GLY A 469 11.74 -16.78 0.52
N ARG A 470 10.90 -16.40 1.49
CA ARG A 470 11.22 -16.45 2.92
C ARG A 470 11.56 -17.91 3.33
N PRO A 471 12.66 -18.17 4.06
CA PRO A 471 12.99 -19.50 4.54
C PRO A 471 11.98 -19.98 5.60
N PHE A 472 11.84 -21.30 5.70
CA PHE A 472 11.00 -21.93 6.72
C PHE A 472 11.71 -21.84 8.08
N LEU A 473 11.09 -21.16 9.05
CA LEU A 473 11.61 -21.06 10.41
C LEU A 473 10.92 -22.14 11.28
N PRO A 474 11.63 -23.20 11.72
CA PRO A 474 11.04 -24.24 12.56
C PRO A 474 10.60 -23.66 13.92
N GLY A 475 9.38 -23.99 14.37
CA GLY A 475 8.88 -23.65 15.72
C GLY A 475 7.61 -22.78 15.80
N ARG A 476 7.01 -22.36 14.68
CA ARG A 476 5.68 -21.73 14.68
C ARG A 476 4.77 -22.41 13.65
N PRO A 477 3.55 -22.83 14.01
CA PRO A 477 2.61 -23.32 13.01
C PRO A 477 2.24 -22.15 12.08
N LEU A 478 2.81 -22.15 10.88
CA LEU A 478 2.16 -21.56 9.72
C LEU A 478 0.85 -22.32 9.57
N GLY A 479 -0.30 -21.63 9.64
CA GLY A 479 -1.56 -22.22 9.22
C GLY A 479 -1.34 -22.92 7.88
N ASP A 480 -1.64 -24.22 7.87
CA ASP A 480 -1.24 -25.22 6.86
C ASP A 480 -0.98 -24.65 5.46
N ARG A 481 0.30 -24.44 5.11
CA ARG A 481 0.74 -24.39 3.71
C ARG A 481 0.91 -25.82 3.20
N ARG A 482 -0.19 -26.47 2.84
CA ARG A 482 -0.12 -27.66 1.99
C ARG A 482 -0.06 -27.21 0.54
N THR A 483 1.14 -27.13 -0.02
CA THR A 483 1.32 -26.96 -1.47
C THR A 483 0.73 -28.17 -2.20
N GLY A 484 0.02 -27.91 -3.31
CA GLY A 484 -0.70 -28.90 -4.09
C GLY A 484 0.16 -29.94 -4.84
N GLU A 485 1.49 -29.92 -4.69
CA GLU A 485 2.38 -30.90 -5.31
C GLU A 485 2.43 -32.23 -4.54
N ASP A 486 2.10 -32.23 -3.25
CA ASP A 486 2.21 -33.42 -2.39
C ASP A 486 1.03 -34.41 -2.52
N ARG A 487 0.06 -34.12 -3.42
CA ARG A 487 -1.03 -35.05 -3.76
C ARG A 487 -0.66 -36.08 -4.82
N ARG A 488 0.35 -35.85 -5.66
CA ARG A 488 0.72 -36.79 -6.74
C ARG A 488 1.65 -37.91 -6.29
N THR A 489 2.35 -37.75 -5.16
CA THR A 489 3.30 -38.76 -4.63
C THR A 489 2.66 -39.74 -3.65
N ARG A 490 1.41 -39.53 -3.20
CA ARG A 490 0.69 -40.45 -2.29
C ARG A 490 -0.41 -41.31 -2.92
N GLN A 491 -0.70 -41.17 -4.22
CA GLN A 491 -1.66 -42.05 -4.90
C GLN A 491 -1.06 -43.39 -5.38
N ASN A 492 0.26 -43.62 -5.23
CA ASN A 492 0.92 -44.85 -5.68
C ASN A 492 1.58 -45.68 -4.56
N ALA A 493 1.20 -45.47 -3.30
CA ALA A 493 1.67 -46.33 -2.21
C ALA A 493 0.52 -46.68 -1.28
N VAL A 494 0.39 -47.98 -0.96
CA VAL A 494 -0.67 -48.70 -0.21
C VAL A 494 -1.83 -49.12 -1.14
N GLU A 495 -2.11 -50.40 -1.43
CA GLU A 495 -1.77 -51.76 -0.93
C GLU A 495 -2.30 -52.78 -2.02
N PRO A 496 -2.26 -54.13 -1.90
CA PRO A 496 -2.03 -54.97 -0.72
C PRO A 496 -1.06 -56.15 -0.91
N ASP A 497 -0.46 -56.62 0.19
CA ASP A 497 -0.44 -58.08 0.41
C ASP A 497 -0.46 -58.42 1.90
N ARG A 498 -1.63 -58.89 2.34
CA ARG A 498 -1.79 -59.75 3.51
C ARG A 498 -2.35 -61.07 3.01
N ARG A 499 -1.51 -62.12 2.95
CA ARG A 499 -1.71 -63.41 3.65
C ARG A 499 -0.74 -64.48 3.13
N LYS A 500 0.03 -65.05 4.06
CA LYS A 500 0.42 -66.48 4.24
C LYS A 500 1.56 -66.45 5.28
N GLY A 501 1.48 -67.03 6.47
CA GLY A 501 0.88 -68.30 6.84
C GLY A 501 1.82 -69.44 6.42
N GLU A 502 2.81 -69.77 7.27
CA GLU A 502 3.22 -71.14 7.68
C GLU A 502 4.70 -71.25 8.17
N ARG A 503 4.84 -71.75 9.41
CA ARG A 503 5.78 -72.74 9.96
C ARG A 503 7.21 -72.90 9.38
N ARG A 504 8.21 -72.82 10.29
CA ARG A 504 9.15 -73.91 10.71
C ARG A 504 10.13 -73.36 11.77
N LYS A 505 10.24 -73.96 12.97
CA LYS A 505 11.32 -74.88 13.41
C LYS A 505 12.70 -74.36 12.95
N THR A 506 13.59 -73.91 13.83
CA THR A 506 14.22 -74.59 14.97
C THR A 506 14.82 -73.58 15.93
#